data_AF-A0A645G502-F1
#
_entry.id   AF-A0A645G502-F1
#
_cell.length_a   1.000
_cell.length_b   1.000
_cell.length_c   1.000
_cell.angle_alpha   90.00
_cell.angle_beta   90.00
_cell.angle_gamma   90.00
#
_symmetry.space_group_name_H-M   'P 1'
#
loop_
_entity.id
_entity.type
_entity.pdbx_description
1 polymer ?
#
loop_
_entity_poly.entity_id
_entity_poly.type
_entity_poly.pdbx_seq_one_letter_code
_entity_poly.pdbx_strand_id
1 'polypeptide(L)'
;MKSTWKAEDGRVKLHYSDQDMDKKGGAHSKFVITKNFLSYIESIKNLDADVMLEVKDKEVSAIKCTYALKEDLAISERTKQWAKYKYSLMEKNYSYYKKCSSLVNSKVHMKEVYMYIDQCLQESFDEGNFVNTAEHVYGYIKDKVTIKERENYNDLLKSPAENKDKIKSLLKKLCKKYKAEYINNSYYFIY
;
A
#
# COMPACT_ATOMS: atom_id res chain seq x y z
N MET A 1 35.49 -1.62 -5.62
CA MET A 1 35.07 -0.47 -4.79
C MET A 1 36.27 -0.04 -3.96
N LYS A 2 36.61 1.26 -3.93
CA LYS A 2 37.59 1.80 -2.98
C LYS A 2 36.98 1.67 -1.58
N SER A 3 37.69 1.05 -0.64
CA SER A 3 37.22 0.77 0.73
C SER A 3 37.19 2.05 1.55
N THR A 4 36.10 2.82 1.45
CA THR A 4 35.84 3.99 2.32
C THR A 4 35.34 3.58 3.70
N TRP A 5 34.95 2.32 3.87
CA TRP A 5 34.51 1.71 5.13
C TRP A 5 35.50 0.64 5.56
N LYS A 6 35.89 0.71 6.84
CA LYS A 6 36.73 -0.30 7.49
C LYS A 6 35.86 -1.20 8.36
N ALA A 7 36.40 -2.35 8.74
CA ALA A 7 35.73 -3.26 9.66
C ALA A 7 35.42 -2.64 11.04
N GLU A 8 36.26 -1.70 11.50
CA GLU A 8 36.08 -0.96 12.75
C GLU A 8 34.91 0.03 12.73
N ASP A 9 34.45 0.44 11.54
CA ASP A 9 33.31 1.35 11.38
C ASP A 9 31.95 0.62 11.53
N GLY A 10 31.94 -0.72 11.51
CA GLY A 10 30.75 -1.56 11.62
C GLY A 10 30.10 -1.91 10.28
N ARG A 11 28.78 -2.10 10.27
CA ARG A 11 28.01 -2.35 9.02
C ARG A 11 27.72 -1.07 8.26
N VAL A 12 27.87 -1.12 6.94
CA VAL A 12 27.60 0.03 6.08
C VAL A 12 26.11 0.36 6.13
N LYS A 13 25.77 1.61 6.44
CA LYS A 13 24.40 2.11 6.29
C LYS A 13 24.22 2.72 4.91
N LEU A 14 23.26 2.20 4.14
CA LEU A 14 22.87 2.73 2.85
C LEU A 14 21.47 3.35 2.92
N HIS A 15 21.24 4.42 2.18
CA HIS A 15 19.93 5.03 2.02
C HIS A 15 19.37 4.63 0.66
N TYR A 16 18.13 4.16 0.62
CA TYR A 16 17.42 3.76 -0.58
C TYR A 16 16.13 4.55 -0.74
N SER A 17 15.88 5.07 -1.93
CA SER A 17 14.65 5.76 -2.31
C SER A 17 14.30 5.47 -3.77
N ASP A 18 13.01 5.43 -4.08
CA ASP A 18 12.52 5.52 -5.46
C ASP A 18 12.11 6.96 -5.80
N GLN A 19 12.30 7.36 -7.05
CA GLN A 19 11.85 8.65 -7.55
C GLN A 19 10.31 8.66 -7.68
N ASP A 20 9.68 9.75 -7.28
CA ASP A 20 8.28 10.05 -7.58
C ASP A 20 8.17 10.48 -9.05
N MET A 21 7.54 9.64 -9.89
CA MET A 21 7.44 9.86 -11.34
C MET A 21 6.60 11.08 -11.72
N ASP A 22 5.70 11.51 -10.83
CA ASP A 22 4.80 12.66 -11.06
C ASP A 22 5.42 14.00 -10.62
N LYS A 23 6.63 13.99 -10.03
CA LYS A 23 7.26 15.18 -9.44
C LYS A 23 8.65 15.43 -10.01
N LYS A 24 9.16 16.64 -9.74
CA LYS A 24 10.53 17.04 -10.06
C LYS A 24 11.56 16.07 -9.44
N GLY A 25 12.72 15.97 -10.07
CA GLY A 25 13.83 15.12 -9.62
C GLY A 25 14.17 15.35 -8.13
N GLY A 26 14.38 14.27 -7.39
CA GLY A 26 14.69 14.25 -5.96
C GLY A 26 13.48 14.09 -5.04
N ALA A 27 12.24 14.09 -5.55
CA ALA A 27 11.07 13.79 -4.74
C ALA A 27 10.95 12.28 -4.47
N HIS A 28 10.83 11.90 -3.20
CA HIS A 28 10.65 10.49 -2.82
C HIS A 28 9.26 9.99 -3.21
N SER A 29 9.22 8.77 -3.75
CA SER A 29 7.99 8.07 -4.10
C SER A 29 7.05 7.91 -2.90
N LYS A 30 5.76 7.69 -3.20
CA LYS A 30 4.75 7.40 -2.18
C LYS A 30 5.04 6.08 -1.45
N PHE A 31 5.56 5.09 -2.17
CA PHE A 31 5.90 3.76 -1.70
C PHE A 31 7.11 3.22 -2.47
N VAL A 32 7.88 2.29 -1.89
CA VAL A 32 9.02 1.64 -2.54
C VAL A 32 8.54 0.77 -3.70
N ILE A 33 9.14 0.87 -4.88
CA ILE A 33 8.82 0.01 -6.02
C ILE A 33 9.54 -1.32 -5.85
N THR A 34 8.76 -2.40 -5.68
CA THR A 34 9.26 -3.74 -5.33
C THR A 34 10.31 -4.23 -6.32
N LYS A 35 10.10 -4.02 -7.62
CA LYS A 35 11.05 -4.42 -8.67
C LYS A 35 12.38 -3.69 -8.55
N ASN A 36 12.36 -2.37 -8.30
CA ASN A 36 13.56 -1.55 -8.17
C ASN A 36 14.32 -1.95 -6.92
N PHE A 37 13.61 -2.13 -5.81
CA PHE A 37 14.20 -2.53 -4.54
C PHE A 37 14.90 -3.89 -4.63
N LEU A 38 14.26 -4.89 -5.23
CA LEU A 38 14.87 -6.20 -5.40
C LEU A 38 16.12 -6.16 -6.29
N SER A 39 16.08 -5.33 -7.35
CA SER A 39 17.25 -5.11 -8.21
C SER A 39 18.40 -4.44 -7.45
N TYR A 40 18.07 -3.50 -6.56
CA TYR A 40 19.03 -2.84 -5.69
C TYR A 40 19.65 -3.79 -4.68
N ILE A 41 18.84 -4.60 -3.97
CA ILE A 41 19.34 -5.59 -3.01
C ILE A 41 20.27 -6.60 -3.71
N GLU A 42 19.91 -7.06 -4.91
CA GLU A 42 20.79 -7.93 -5.70
C GLU A 42 22.12 -7.24 -6.06
N SER A 43 22.10 -5.94 -6.38
CA SER A 43 23.30 -5.18 -6.71
C SER A 43 24.27 -5.01 -5.53
N ILE A 44 23.76 -5.06 -4.29
CA ILE A 44 24.54 -4.94 -3.05
C ILE A 44 24.70 -6.27 -2.30
N LYS A 45 24.33 -7.42 -2.89
CA LYS A 45 24.29 -8.72 -2.19
C LYS A 45 25.60 -9.18 -1.54
N ASN A 46 26.73 -8.64 -2.02
CA ASN A 46 28.07 -8.96 -1.51
C ASN A 46 28.54 -7.96 -0.42
N LEU A 47 27.66 -7.05 0.01
CA LEU A 47 27.94 -6.06 1.04
C LEU A 47 27.10 -6.37 2.28
N ASP A 48 27.75 -6.47 3.45
CA ASP A 48 27.05 -6.50 4.74
C ASP A 48 26.59 -5.07 5.07
N ALA A 49 25.33 -4.76 4.74
CA ALA A 49 24.78 -3.41 4.83
C ALA A 49 23.38 -3.37 5.46
N ASP A 50 23.14 -2.30 6.22
CA ASP A 50 21.81 -1.92 6.70
C ASP A 50 21.20 -0.89 5.74
N VAL A 51 19.98 -1.13 5.27
CA VAL A 51 19.29 -0.25 4.31
C VAL A 51 18.19 0.56 4.98
N MET A 52 18.35 1.89 4.98
CA MET A 52 17.33 2.85 5.41
C MET A 52 16.42 3.21 4.22
N LEU A 53 15.13 2.99 4.36
CA LEU A 53 14.14 3.35 3.33
C LEU A 53 13.68 4.80 3.50
N GLU A 54 13.90 5.62 2.48
CA GLU A 54 13.45 7.01 2.46
C GLU A 54 12.18 7.16 1.61
N VAL A 55 11.02 6.93 2.23
CA VAL A 55 9.73 6.81 1.53
C VAL A 55 8.57 7.38 2.36
N LYS A 56 7.48 7.79 1.71
CA LYS A 56 6.36 8.48 2.37
C LYS A 56 5.46 7.56 3.21
N ASP A 57 5.21 6.33 2.76
CA ASP A 57 4.38 5.35 3.49
C ASP A 57 5.13 4.59 4.60
N LYS A 58 6.40 4.96 4.85
CA LYS A 58 7.20 4.59 6.03
C LYS A 58 7.18 3.07 6.31
N GLU A 59 6.51 2.66 7.39
CA GLU A 59 6.47 1.28 7.87
C GLU A 59 5.81 0.33 6.87
N VAL A 60 4.90 0.84 6.02
CA VAL A 60 4.22 0.03 5.01
C VAL A 60 5.21 -0.51 4.00
N SER A 61 6.11 0.34 3.47
CA SER A 61 7.19 -0.10 2.59
C SER A 61 8.21 -0.99 3.31
N ALA A 62 8.54 -0.70 4.57
CA ALA A 62 9.45 -1.56 5.34
C ALA A 62 8.93 -3.00 5.49
N ILE A 63 7.64 -3.14 5.83
CA ILE A 63 6.96 -4.44 5.90
C ILE A 63 6.95 -5.09 4.51
N LYS A 64 6.55 -4.36 3.47
CA LYS A 64 6.50 -4.86 2.09
C LYS A 64 7.87 -5.42 1.65
N CYS A 65 8.94 -4.66 1.81
CA CYS A 65 10.30 -5.08 1.46
C CYS A 65 10.72 -6.34 2.23
N THR A 66 10.43 -6.39 3.54
CA THR A 66 10.74 -7.56 4.37
C THR A 66 10.05 -8.83 3.86
N TYR A 67 8.78 -8.74 3.46
CA TYR A 67 8.03 -9.89 2.93
C TYR A 67 8.40 -10.20 1.48
N ALA A 68 8.83 -9.23 0.68
CA ALA A 68 9.29 -9.44 -0.69
C ALA A 68 10.61 -10.24 -0.76
N LEU A 69 11.46 -10.13 0.27
CA LEU A 69 12.73 -10.86 0.37
C LEU A 69 12.59 -12.31 0.85
N LYS A 70 11.39 -12.73 1.32
CA LYS A 70 11.14 -14.10 1.78
C LYS A 70 10.73 -14.99 0.62
N GLU A 71 11.41 -16.12 0.45
CA GLU A 71 11.11 -17.08 -0.63
C GLU A 71 9.88 -17.94 -0.31
N ASP A 72 9.81 -18.49 0.91
CA ASP A 72 8.79 -19.46 1.33
C ASP A 72 7.82 -18.92 2.38
N LEU A 73 6.93 -18.02 1.94
CA LEU A 73 5.86 -17.50 2.79
C LEU A 73 4.62 -18.40 2.77
N ALA A 74 4.19 -18.84 3.96
CA ALA A 74 2.92 -19.52 4.12
C ALA A 74 1.75 -18.69 3.55
N ILE A 75 0.77 -19.38 2.95
CA ILE A 75 -0.42 -18.72 2.35
C ILE A 75 -1.15 -17.84 3.37
N SER A 76 -1.21 -18.26 4.63
CA SER A 76 -1.78 -17.46 5.73
C SER A 76 -1.09 -16.12 5.93
N GLU A 77 0.24 -16.06 5.82
CA GLU A 77 0.99 -14.81 5.91
C GLU A 77 0.80 -13.93 4.67
N ARG A 78 0.78 -14.54 3.48
CA ARG A 78 0.53 -13.82 2.22
C ARG A 78 -0.86 -13.18 2.20
N THR A 79 -1.87 -13.94 2.62
CA THR A 79 -3.26 -13.47 2.70
C THR A 79 -3.45 -12.39 3.76
N LYS A 80 -2.72 -12.43 4.90
CA LYS A 80 -2.68 -11.32 5.87
C LYS A 80 -2.14 -10.03 5.24
N GLN A 81 -1.04 -10.12 4.48
CA GLN A 81 -0.52 -8.94 3.78
C GLN A 81 -1.52 -8.42 2.74
N TRP A 82 -2.10 -9.32 1.93
CA TRP A 82 -3.12 -8.97 0.95
C TRP A 82 -4.34 -8.28 1.58
N ALA A 83 -4.83 -8.77 2.72
CA ALA A 83 -5.99 -8.20 3.41
C ALA A 83 -5.82 -6.70 3.73
N LYS A 84 -4.59 -6.26 3.99
CA LYS A 84 -4.30 -4.84 4.24
C LYS A 84 -4.42 -3.97 2.98
N TYR A 85 -4.05 -4.50 1.81
CA TYR A 85 -4.07 -3.78 0.53
C TYR A 85 -5.39 -3.88 -0.23
N LYS A 86 -6.23 -4.88 0.08
CA LYS A 86 -7.43 -5.24 -0.68
C LYS A 86 -8.25 -4.04 -1.16
N TYR A 87 -8.63 -3.13 -0.25
CA TYR A 87 -9.47 -1.99 -0.62
C TYR A 87 -8.69 -0.87 -1.32
N SER A 88 -7.39 -0.74 -1.08
CA SER A 88 -6.54 0.18 -1.84
C SER A 88 -6.47 -0.22 -3.32
N LEU A 89 -6.41 -1.53 -3.63
CA LEU A 89 -6.45 -2.00 -5.01
C LEU A 89 -7.86 -1.95 -5.60
N MET A 90 -8.88 -2.29 -4.82
CA MET A 90 -10.27 -2.22 -5.29
C MET A 90 -10.64 -0.81 -5.72
N GLU A 91 -10.17 0.21 -4.98
CA GLU A 91 -10.37 1.63 -5.29
C GLU A 91 -9.72 2.04 -6.61
N LYS A 92 -8.57 1.45 -6.92
CA LYS A 92 -7.78 1.77 -8.11
C LYS A 92 -8.26 1.04 -9.35
N ASN A 93 -8.37 -0.28 -9.26
CA ASN A 93 -8.76 -1.11 -10.38
C ASN A 93 -9.30 -2.47 -9.93
N TYR A 94 -10.59 -2.71 -10.14
CA TYR A 94 -11.24 -3.96 -9.74
C TYR A 94 -10.66 -5.22 -10.42
N SER A 95 -10.13 -5.10 -11.64
CA SER A 95 -9.50 -6.23 -12.34
C SER A 95 -8.21 -6.66 -11.63
N TYR A 96 -7.36 -5.69 -11.27
CA TYR A 96 -6.17 -5.94 -10.47
C TYR A 96 -6.52 -6.52 -9.11
N TYR A 97 -7.53 -5.98 -8.43
CA TYR A 97 -8.02 -6.54 -7.18
C TYR A 97 -8.34 -8.04 -7.29
N LYS A 98 -9.12 -8.44 -8.31
CA LYS A 98 -9.46 -9.86 -8.54
C LYS A 98 -8.22 -10.71 -8.84
N LYS A 99 -7.31 -10.20 -9.68
CA LYS A 99 -6.09 -10.92 -10.04
C LYS A 99 -5.16 -11.08 -8.84
N CYS A 100 -4.94 -10.05 -8.04
CA CYS A 100 -4.19 -10.12 -6.78
C CYS A 100 -4.77 -11.17 -5.82
N SER A 101 -6.10 -11.18 -5.66
CA SER A 101 -6.80 -12.16 -4.83
C SER A 101 -6.61 -13.60 -5.31
N SER A 102 -6.41 -13.82 -6.61
CA SER A 102 -6.04 -15.13 -7.16
C SER A 102 -4.56 -15.43 -6.93
N LEU A 103 -3.67 -14.48 -7.21
CA LEU A 103 -2.22 -14.65 -7.10
C LEU A 103 -1.79 -15.01 -5.67
N VAL A 104 -2.34 -14.34 -4.66
CA VAL A 104 -2.01 -14.57 -3.24
C VAL A 104 -2.29 -16.02 -2.79
N ASN A 105 -3.23 -16.70 -3.44
CA ASN A 105 -3.61 -18.09 -3.15
C ASN A 105 -2.90 -19.11 -4.05
N SER A 106 -2.11 -18.66 -5.02
CA SER A 106 -1.39 -19.51 -5.97
C SER A 106 0.04 -19.82 -5.50
N LYS A 107 0.82 -20.55 -6.30
CA LYS A 107 2.23 -20.90 -5.99
C LYS A 107 3.24 -19.77 -6.22
N VAL A 108 2.81 -18.59 -6.70
CA VAL A 108 3.74 -17.48 -6.95
C VAL A 108 4.33 -16.95 -5.64
N HIS A 109 5.58 -16.47 -5.70
CA HIS A 109 6.22 -15.84 -4.55
C HIS A 109 5.58 -14.49 -4.20
N MET A 110 5.72 -14.06 -2.95
CA MET A 110 5.11 -12.81 -2.47
C MET A 110 5.64 -11.57 -3.21
N LYS A 111 6.90 -11.57 -3.63
CA LYS A 111 7.47 -10.50 -4.46
C LYS A 111 6.67 -10.23 -5.73
N GLU A 112 6.20 -11.27 -6.41
CA GLU A 112 5.39 -11.14 -7.63
C GLU A 112 4.02 -10.51 -7.33
N VAL A 113 3.43 -10.86 -6.18
CA VAL A 113 2.18 -10.25 -5.71
C VAL A 113 2.39 -8.76 -5.44
N TYR A 114 3.49 -8.38 -4.79
CA TYR A 114 3.79 -6.98 -4.51
C TYR A 114 4.12 -6.16 -5.75
N MET A 115 4.83 -6.72 -6.73
CA MET A 115 5.02 -6.05 -8.02
C MET A 115 3.68 -5.73 -8.69
N TYR A 116 2.72 -6.65 -8.61
CA TYR A 116 1.38 -6.44 -9.17
C TYR A 116 0.54 -5.44 -8.35
N ILE A 117 0.72 -5.41 -7.02
CA ILE A 117 0.15 -4.36 -6.15
C ILE A 117 0.68 -2.99 -6.54
N ASP A 118 2.00 -2.85 -6.72
CA ASP A 118 2.64 -1.59 -7.06
C ASP A 118 2.10 -1.03 -8.38
N GLN A 119 1.94 -1.88 -9.40
CA GLN A 119 1.32 -1.51 -10.68
C GLN A 119 -0.09 -0.95 -10.47
N CYS A 120 -0.93 -1.63 -9.70
CA CYS A 120 -2.30 -1.16 -9.44
C CYS A 120 -2.33 0.18 -8.70
N LEU A 121 -1.44 0.39 -7.73
CA LEU A 121 -1.40 1.64 -6.95
C LEU A 121 -0.97 2.86 -7.79
N GLN A 122 -0.26 2.64 -8.90
CA GLN A 122 0.13 3.66 -9.87
C GLN A 122 -0.97 4.03 -10.87
N GLU A 123 -2.06 3.25 -10.94
CA GLU A 123 -3.19 3.56 -11.82
C GLU A 123 -3.80 4.92 -11.49
N SER A 124 -4.33 5.58 -12.52
CA SER A 124 -5.04 6.84 -12.39
C SER A 124 -6.33 6.66 -11.56
N PHE A 125 -6.94 7.78 -11.17
CA PHE A 125 -8.22 7.74 -10.48
C PHE A 125 -9.33 7.23 -11.42
N ASP A 126 -10.14 6.32 -10.90
CA ASP A 126 -11.36 5.84 -11.56
C ASP A 126 -12.54 6.04 -10.61
N GLU A 127 -13.53 6.83 -11.03
CA GLU A 127 -14.66 7.21 -10.17
C GLU A 127 -15.52 6.00 -9.80
N GLY A 128 -15.76 5.08 -10.74
CA GLY A 128 -16.60 3.90 -10.52
C GLY A 128 -16.00 2.95 -9.49
N ASN A 129 -14.71 2.63 -9.63
CA ASN A 129 -13.96 1.82 -8.66
C ASN A 129 -13.89 2.51 -7.29
N PHE A 130 -13.70 3.83 -7.27
CA PHE A 130 -13.69 4.62 -6.05
C PHE A 130 -15.01 4.53 -5.30
N VAL A 131 -16.14 4.84 -5.96
CA VAL A 131 -17.47 4.79 -5.35
C VAL A 131 -17.79 3.37 -4.89
N ASN A 132 -17.57 2.36 -5.73
CA ASN A 132 -17.80 0.97 -5.36
C ASN A 132 -17.02 0.56 -4.11
N THR A 133 -15.76 0.99 -4.00
CA THR A 133 -14.93 0.70 -2.84
C THR A 133 -15.38 1.47 -1.60
N ALA A 134 -15.75 2.74 -1.75
CA ALA A 134 -16.30 3.54 -0.67
C ALA A 134 -17.55 2.90 -0.08
N GLU A 135 -18.47 2.40 -0.92
CA GLU A 135 -19.65 1.65 -0.50
C GLU A 135 -19.29 0.35 0.26
N HIS A 136 -18.32 -0.41 -0.23
CA HIS A 136 -17.84 -1.60 0.48
C HIS A 136 -17.29 -1.28 1.87
N VAL A 137 -16.53 -0.18 2.01
CA VAL A 137 -15.97 0.27 3.29
C VAL A 137 -17.07 0.81 4.21
N TYR A 138 -17.99 1.61 3.68
CA TYR A 138 -19.15 2.10 4.40
C TYR A 138 -20.05 0.96 4.91
N GLY A 139 -20.12 -0.15 4.16
CA GLY A 139 -20.83 -1.37 4.58
C GLY A 139 -20.42 -1.93 5.95
N TYR A 140 -19.19 -1.67 6.43
CA TYR A 140 -18.74 -2.07 7.77
C TYR A 140 -19.35 -1.25 8.92
N ILE A 141 -19.91 -0.09 8.61
CA ILE A 141 -20.44 0.88 9.58
C ILE A 141 -21.89 1.29 9.32
N LYS A 142 -22.49 0.89 8.19
CA LYS A 142 -23.80 1.36 7.70
C LYS A 142 -24.95 1.23 8.72
N ASP A 143 -24.91 0.22 9.59
CA ASP A 143 -25.95 -0.08 10.57
C ASP A 143 -25.74 0.66 11.90
N LYS A 144 -24.60 1.35 12.06
CA LYS A 144 -24.22 2.07 13.28
C LYS A 144 -24.24 3.59 13.13
N VAL A 145 -24.10 4.08 11.89
CA VAL A 145 -24.08 5.52 11.61
C VAL A 145 -25.44 6.17 11.86
N THR A 146 -25.41 7.43 12.31
CA THR A 146 -26.61 8.25 12.46
C THR A 146 -27.20 8.66 11.11
N ILE A 147 -28.47 9.08 11.10
CA ILE A 147 -29.13 9.62 9.90
C ILE A 147 -28.31 10.77 9.31
N LYS A 148 -27.87 11.72 10.15
CA LYS A 148 -27.06 12.86 9.73
C LYS A 148 -25.71 12.46 9.11
N GLU A 149 -25.06 11.43 9.65
CA GLU A 149 -23.78 10.93 9.09
C GLU A 149 -23.98 10.25 7.74
N ARG A 150 -25.08 9.50 7.60
CA ARG A 150 -25.49 8.88 6.34
C ARG A 150 -25.81 9.92 5.28
N GLU A 151 -26.60 10.95 5.63
CA GLU A 151 -26.93 12.05 4.72
C GLU A 151 -25.67 12.78 4.25
N ASN A 152 -24.76 13.12 5.16
CA ASN A 152 -23.49 13.74 4.81
C ASN A 152 -22.63 12.85 3.88
N TYR A 153 -22.57 11.54 4.13
CA TYR A 153 -21.86 10.62 3.24
C TYR A 153 -22.49 10.56 1.83
N ASN A 154 -23.82 10.43 1.76
CA ASN A 154 -24.56 10.41 0.50
C ASN A 154 -24.42 11.74 -0.27
N ASP A 155 -24.40 12.87 0.42
CA ASP A 155 -24.22 14.18 -0.19
C ASP A 155 -22.83 14.32 -0.82
N LEU A 156 -21.78 13.82 -0.16
CA LEU A 156 -20.43 13.83 -0.73
C LEU A 156 -20.33 12.94 -1.99
N LEU A 157 -21.05 11.81 -2.01
CA LEU A 157 -21.09 10.89 -3.16
C LEU A 157 -21.81 11.45 -4.38
N LYS A 158 -22.50 12.60 -4.30
CA LYS A 158 -23.07 13.26 -5.48
C LYS A 158 -22.00 13.78 -6.44
N SER A 159 -20.81 14.10 -5.93
CA SER A 159 -19.64 14.53 -6.72
C SER A 159 -18.36 13.82 -6.23
N PRO A 160 -18.19 12.51 -6.50
CA PRO A 160 -17.11 11.72 -5.89
C PRO A 160 -15.71 12.20 -6.28
N ALA A 161 -15.45 12.52 -7.55
CA ALA A 161 -14.15 13.03 -7.99
C ALA A 161 -13.70 14.29 -7.23
N GLU A 162 -14.63 15.24 -7.03
CA GLU A 162 -14.36 16.49 -6.30
C GLU A 162 -14.24 16.28 -4.79
N ASN A 163 -14.98 15.32 -4.24
CA ASN A 163 -15.07 15.08 -2.80
C ASN A 163 -14.21 13.91 -2.32
N LYS A 164 -13.37 13.32 -3.17
CA LYS A 164 -12.57 12.12 -2.86
C LYS A 164 -11.90 12.18 -1.48
N ASP A 165 -11.16 13.24 -1.20
CA ASP A 165 -10.42 13.40 0.06
C ASP A 165 -11.36 13.60 1.26
N LYS A 166 -12.49 14.29 1.06
CA LYS A 166 -13.52 14.48 2.09
C LYS A 166 -14.23 13.15 2.40
N ILE A 167 -14.54 12.35 1.39
CA ILE A 167 -15.15 11.02 1.54
C ILE A 167 -14.21 10.11 2.32
N LYS A 168 -12.94 10.02 1.92
CA LYS A 168 -11.93 9.22 2.64
C LYS A 168 -11.75 9.68 4.09
N SER A 169 -11.72 10.99 4.31
CA SER A 169 -11.61 11.58 5.66
C SER A 169 -12.84 11.26 6.53
N LEU A 170 -14.05 11.36 5.97
CA LEU A 170 -15.28 11.01 6.65
C LEU A 170 -15.31 9.51 6.99
N LEU A 171 -15.07 8.64 6.02
CA LEU A 171 -15.02 7.19 6.22
C LEU A 171 -13.99 6.80 7.28
N LYS A 172 -12.79 7.41 7.27
CA LYS A 172 -11.76 7.18 8.29
C LYS A 172 -12.25 7.54 9.68
N LYS A 173 -12.89 8.70 9.82
CA LYS A 173 -13.47 9.16 11.09
C LYS A 173 -14.56 8.20 11.57
N LEU A 174 -15.47 7.78 10.70
CA LEU A 174 -16.58 6.90 11.06
C LEU A 174 -16.10 5.48 11.37
N CYS A 175 -15.17 4.91 10.59
CA CYS A 175 -14.58 3.61 10.86
C CYS A 175 -13.86 3.59 12.22
N LYS A 176 -13.16 4.68 12.58
CA LYS A 176 -12.59 4.85 13.92
C LYS A 176 -13.66 4.95 15.00
N LYS A 177 -14.68 5.81 14.81
CA LYS A 177 -15.79 6.01 15.75
C LYS A 177 -16.52 4.70 16.07
N TYR A 178 -16.79 3.90 15.05
CA TYR A 178 -17.60 2.69 15.13
C TYR A 178 -16.79 1.38 15.22
N LYS A 179 -15.47 1.50 15.44
CA LYS A 179 -14.52 0.39 15.64
C LYS A 179 -14.60 -0.66 14.51
N ALA A 180 -14.57 -0.20 13.27
CA ALA A 180 -14.45 -1.08 12.10
C ALA A 180 -13.00 -1.57 11.97
N GLU A 181 -12.59 -2.45 12.90
CA GLU A 181 -11.18 -2.86 13.07
C GLU A 181 -10.54 -3.41 11.80
N TYR A 182 -11.29 -4.14 10.98
CA TYR A 182 -10.78 -4.65 9.71
C TYR A 182 -10.31 -3.53 8.77
N ILE A 183 -11.09 -2.45 8.67
CA ILE A 183 -10.76 -1.29 7.84
C ILE A 183 -9.68 -0.45 8.52
N ASN A 184 -9.78 -0.23 9.83
CA ASN A 184 -8.81 0.58 10.59
C ASN A 184 -7.39 -0.01 10.54
N ASN A 185 -7.27 -1.33 10.45
CA ASN A 185 -5.99 -2.04 10.34
C ASN A 185 -5.55 -2.31 8.87
N SER A 186 -6.30 -1.79 7.89
CA SER A 186 -5.96 -1.85 6.47
C SER A 186 -5.17 -0.62 6.02
N TYR A 187 -4.66 -0.65 4.80
CA TYR A 187 -3.97 0.47 4.16
C TYR A 187 -4.91 1.34 3.32
N TYR A 188 -6.23 1.12 3.43
CA TYR A 188 -7.22 1.85 2.65
C TYR A 188 -7.11 3.36 2.81
N PHE A 189 -6.83 3.87 4.01
CA PHE A 189 -6.70 5.31 4.27
C PHE A 189 -5.26 5.84 4.19
N ILE A 190 -4.32 5.02 3.72
CA ILE A 190 -2.92 5.43 3.46
C ILE A 190 -2.75 5.84 1.99
N TYR A 191 -3.42 5.11 1.09
CA TYR A 191 -3.38 5.30 -0.37
C TYR A 191 -4.57 6.08 -0.91
#